data_AF-A0A5S3VS79-F1
#
_entry.id   AF-A0A5S3VS79-F1
#
_cell.length_a   1.000
_cell.length_b   1.000
_cell.length_c   1.000
_cell.angle_alpha   90.00
_cell.angle_beta   90.00
_cell.angle_gamma   90.00
#
_symmetry.space_group_name_H-M   'P 1'
#
loop_
_entity.id
_entity.type
_entity.pdbx_description
1 polymer ?
#
loop_
_entity_poly.entity_id
_entity_poly.type
_entity_poly.pdbx_seq_one_letter_code
_entity_poly.pdbx_strand_id
1 'polypeptide(L)' 'RHIALNLLKKETSFNKGVRAKQLKAARNESYLEKVLNSK' A
#
# COMPACT_ATOMS: atom_id res chain seq x y z
N ARG A 1 2.56 9.39 9.19
CA ARG A 1 1.37 8.86 8.48
C ARG A 1 1.28 9.25 7.00
N HIS A 2 1.82 10.39 6.55
CA HIS A 2 1.73 10.83 5.13
C HIS A 2 2.56 10.00 4.13
N ILE A 3 3.75 9.52 4.53
CA ILE A 3 4.63 8.73 3.64
C ILE A 3 3.94 7.45 3.16
N ALA A 4 3.33 6.69 4.07
CA ALA A 4 2.60 5.46 3.72
C ALA A 4 1.39 5.70 2.79
N LEU A 5 0.68 6.81 2.94
CA LEU A 5 -0.46 7.16 2.08
C LEU A 5 -0.03 7.49 0.65
N ASN A 6 1.10 8.18 0.48
CA ASN A 6 1.66 8.48 -0.83
C ASN A 6 2.16 7.21 -1.53
N LEU A 7 2.80 6.30 -0.79
CA LEU A 7 3.23 5.00 -1.30
C LEU A 7 2.03 4.15 -1.76
N LEU A 8 0.97 4.07 -0.95
CA LEU A 8 -0.27 3.36 -1.33
C LEU A 8 -0.95 3.99 -2.56
N LYS A 9 -0.89 5.31 -2.72
CA LYS A 9 -1.43 5.98 -3.92
C LYS A 9 -0.61 5.66 -5.17
N LYS A 10 0.72 5.61 -5.06
CA LYS A 10 1.64 5.29 -6.17
C LYS A 10 1.68 3.82 -6.54
N GLU A 11 1.34 2.92 -5.62
CA GLU A 11 1.35 1.49 -5.85
C GLU A 11 0.30 1.08 -6.91
N THR A 12 0.71 0.28 -7.91
CA THR A 12 -0.12 -0.10 -9.07
C THR A 12 -0.43 -1.59 -9.16
N SER A 13 0.18 -2.43 -8.31
CA SER A 13 -0.06 -3.88 -8.35
C SER A 13 -1.41 -4.30 -7.75
N PHE A 14 -2.10 -3.40 -7.05
CA PHE A 14 -3.44 -3.59 -6.55
C PHE A 14 -4.34 -2.42 -6.96
N ASN A 15 -5.05 -2.60 -8.08
CA ASN A 15 -5.94 -1.61 -8.68
C ASN A 15 -7.26 -1.45 -7.92
N LYS A 16 -7.19 -1.01 -6.66
CA LYS A 16 -8.34 -0.68 -5.81
C LYS A 16 -8.12 0.67 -5.12
N GLY A 17 -9.20 1.20 -4.54
CA GLY A 17 -9.15 2.45 -3.79
C GLY A 17 -8.19 2.39 -2.59
N VAL A 18 -7.69 3.55 -2.17
CA VAL A 18 -6.70 3.68 -1.08
C VAL A 18 -7.14 2.99 0.21
N ARG A 19 -8.44 3.01 0.55
CA ARG A 19 -8.96 2.33 1.74
C ARG A 19 -8.82 0.80 1.67
N ALA A 20 -9.05 0.21 0.50
CA ALA A 20 -8.85 -1.22 0.29
C ALA A 20 -7.36 -1.59 0.33
N LYS A 21 -6.49 -0.73 -0.21
CA LYS A 21 -5.03 -0.89 -0.12
C LYS A 21 -4.55 -0.83 1.33
N GLN A 22 -5.08 0.09 2.15
CA GLN A 22 -4.79 0.17 3.59
C GLN A 22 -5.19 -1.11 4.33
N LEU A 23 -6.40 -1.61 4.08
CA LEU A 23 -6.88 -2.86 4.68
C LEU A 23 -6.04 -4.06 4.26
N LYS A 24 -5.61 -4.11 3.00
CA LYS A 24 -4.73 -5.17 2.50
C LYS A 24 -3.35 -5.09 3.14
N ALA A 25 -2.75 -3.91 3.23
CA ALA A 25 -1.46 -3.70 3.92
C ALA A 25 -1.53 -4.05 5.41
N ALA A 26 -2.66 -3.79 6.07
CA ALA A 26 -2.86 -4.18 7.47
C ALA A 26 -3.01 -5.71 7.68
N ARG A 27 -3.37 -6.47 6.64
CA ARG A 27 -3.66 -7.91 6.71
C ARG A 27 -2.62 -8.79 6.01
N ASN A 28 -1.74 -8.20 5.20
CA ASN A 28 -0.79 -8.92 4.37
C ASN A 28 0.56 -8.22 4.45
N GLU A 29 1.47 -8.84 5.21
CA GLU A 29 2.81 -8.33 5.46
C GLU A 29 3.64 -8.23 4.17
N SER A 30 3.58 -9.24 3.29
CA SER A 30 4.27 -9.21 2.00
C SER A 30 3.81 -8.04 1.10
N TYR A 31 2.51 -7.73 1.11
CA TYR A 31 1.99 -6.56 0.39
C TYR A 31 2.42 -5.25 1.05
N LEU A 32 2.46 -5.19 2.39
CA LEU A 32 2.98 -4.03 3.11
C LEU A 32 4.46 -3.78 2.79
N GLU A 33 5.30 -4.82 2.84
CA GLU A 33 6.72 -4.73 2.48
C GLU A 33 6.90 -4.25 1.05
N LYS A 34 6.11 -4.77 0.10
CA LYS A 34 6.14 -4.32 -1.30
C LYS A 34 5.81 -2.84 -1.43
N VAL A 35 4.78 -2.36 -0.72
CA VAL A 35 4.39 -0.94 -0.72
C VAL A 35 5.48 -0.08 -0.10
N LEU A 36 6.11 -0.52 0.99
CA LEU A 36 7.17 0.22 1.69
C LEU A 36 8.48 0.26 0.90
N ASN A 37 8.79 -0.80 0.14
CA ASN A 37 9.99 -0.92 -0.68
C ASN A 37 9.81 -0.40 -2.11
N SER A 38 8.61 0.04 -2.48
CA SER A 38 8.34 0.70 -3.77
C SER A 38 8.92 2.13 -3.73
N LYS A 39 10.23 2.26 -3.92
CA LYS A 39 10.91 3.55 -4.15
C LYS A 39 10.54 4.12 -5.53
#